data_AF-K9DGF3-F1
#
_entry.id   AF-K9DGF3-F1
#
_cell.length_a   1.000
_cell.length_b   1.000
_cell.length_c   1.000
_cell.angle_alpha   90.00
_cell.angle_beta   90.00
_cell.angle_gamma   90.00
#
_symmetry.space_group_name_H-M   'P 1'
#
loop_
_entity.id
_entity.type
_entity.pdbx_description
1 polymer ?
#
loop_
_entity_poly.entity_id
_entity_poly.type
_entity_poly.pdbx_seq_one_letter_code
_entity_poly.pdbx_strand_id
1 'polypeptide(L)'
;MGRIMYIAMKFMTMYYENIVSIFFRNKRLGFDGLKEHSKGYLYAEALGGTIIIAIFILTITVMIGTAILQWRSAKQAQVIVQVAITAMEEGKYNYQRFGQLGELPLVQEPYKLVRVINSKQVHNMIVKELEVTGYYDNQEILHFSTYIWPGLLPNKEEE
;
A
#
# COMPACT_ATOMS: atom_id res chain seq x y z
N MET A 1 10.99 -8.94 6.50
CA MET A 1 11.82 -7.74 6.72
C MET A 1 13.29 -7.95 6.39
N GLY A 2 13.97 -8.97 6.92
CA GLY A 2 15.41 -9.18 6.71
C GLY A 2 15.85 -9.25 5.24
N ARG A 3 15.08 -9.90 4.35
CA ARG A 3 15.42 -10.01 2.92
C ARG A 3 15.35 -8.68 2.16
N ILE A 4 14.33 -7.86 2.39
CA ILE A 4 14.17 -6.57 1.69
C ILE A 4 15.23 -5.58 2.19
N MET A 5 15.48 -5.55 3.51
CA MET A 5 16.52 -4.72 4.10
C MET A 5 17.92 -5.17 3.65
N TYR A 6 18.14 -6.47 3.53
CA TYR A 6 19.38 -7.03 2.98
C TYR A 6 19.58 -6.68 1.49
N ILE A 7 18.52 -6.75 0.67
CA ILE A 7 18.58 -6.36 -0.74
C ILE A 7 18.90 -4.86 -0.86
N ALA A 8 18.20 -4.01 -0.11
CA ALA A 8 18.47 -2.56 -0.08
C ALA A 8 19.90 -2.27 0.37
N MET A 9 20.37 -2.93 1.42
CA MET A 9 21.73 -2.74 1.94
C MET A 9 22.80 -3.24 0.95
N LYS A 10 22.56 -4.35 0.26
CA LYS A 10 23.46 -4.92 -0.75
C LYS A 10 23.53 -4.06 -2.02
N PHE A 11 22.41 -3.47 -2.44
CA PHE A 11 22.42 -2.47 -3.51
C PHE A 11 23.21 -1.23 -3.09
N MET A 12 22.98 -0.71 -1.88
CA MET A 12 23.70 0.48 -1.38
C MET A 12 25.21 0.26 -1.29
N THR A 13 25.69 -0.91 -0.82
CA THR A 13 27.13 -1.22 -0.81
C THR A 13 27.71 -1.39 -2.21
N MET A 14 27.02 -2.11 -3.11
CA MET A 14 27.48 -2.28 -4.50
C MET A 14 27.56 -0.94 -5.25
N TYR A 15 26.63 -0.01 -5.01
CA TYR A 15 26.67 1.32 -5.60
C TYR A 15 27.74 2.21 -4.98
N TYR A 16 27.96 2.14 -3.67
CA TYR A 16 29.05 2.85 -3.01
C TYR A 16 30.41 2.44 -3.59
N GLU A 17 30.65 1.13 -3.73
CA GLU A 17 31.88 0.62 -4.34
C GLU A 17 32.05 1.08 -5.80
N ASN A 18 30.97 1.11 -6.58
CA ASN A 18 31.02 1.53 -7.98
C ASN A 18 31.30 3.04 -8.12
N ILE A 19 30.63 3.89 -7.33
CA ILE A 19 30.82 5.34 -7.32
C ILE A 19 32.24 5.70 -6.86
N VAL A 20 32.73 5.06 -5.81
CA VAL A 20 34.12 5.22 -5.33
C VAL A 20 35.09 4.79 -6.44
N SER A 21 34.85 3.68 -7.14
CA SER A 21 35.72 3.23 -8.24
C SER A 21 35.78 4.24 -9.39
N ILE A 22 34.66 4.82 -9.80
CA ILE A 22 34.59 5.81 -10.89
C ILE A 22 35.33 7.09 -10.48
N PHE A 23 35.13 7.56 -9.24
CA PHE A 23 35.75 8.77 -8.73
C PHE A 23 37.28 8.63 -8.57
N PHE A 24 37.76 7.47 -8.09
CA PHE A 24 39.21 7.21 -7.95
C PHE A 24 39.88 6.86 -9.28
N ARG A 25 39.16 6.26 -10.24
CA ARG A 25 39.69 5.96 -11.58
C ARG A 25 39.87 7.23 -12.43
N ASN A 26 38.93 8.17 -12.37
CA ASN A 26 39.06 9.46 -13.06
C ASN A 26 40.21 10.32 -12.53
N LYS A 27 40.57 10.18 -11.24
CA LYS A 27 41.69 10.92 -10.63
C LYS A 27 43.07 10.49 -11.16
N ARG A 28 43.22 9.29 -11.74
CA ARG A 28 44.49 8.78 -12.31
C ARG A 28 44.72 9.13 -13.79
N LEU A 29 43.69 9.57 -14.51
CA LEU A 29 43.75 9.79 -15.97
C LEU A 29 43.88 11.28 -16.36
N GLY A 30 44.06 12.19 -15.40
CA GLY A 30 44.20 13.63 -15.63
C GLY A 30 45.59 14.04 -16.14
N PHE A 31 45.68 14.22 -17.46
CA PHE A 31 46.78 14.82 -18.23
C PHE A 31 47.39 16.09 -17.59
N ASP A 32 48.72 16.15 -17.56
CA ASP A 32 49.56 17.21 -16.97
C ASP A 32 49.54 18.59 -17.68
N GLY A 33 48.61 18.84 -18.62
CA GLY A 33 48.64 20.00 -19.54
C GLY A 33 47.55 21.07 -19.40
N LEU A 34 46.56 20.95 -18.50
CA LEU A 34 45.37 21.83 -18.45
C LEU A 34 45.20 22.57 -17.11
N LYS A 35 46.29 22.92 -16.42
CA LYS A 35 46.27 23.31 -15.00
C LYS A 35 45.60 24.66 -14.65
N GLU A 36 45.25 25.52 -15.60
CA GLU A 36 44.62 26.82 -15.29
C GLU A 36 43.13 26.91 -15.61
N HIS A 37 42.65 26.35 -16.72
CA HIS A 37 41.21 26.33 -17.04
C HIS A 37 40.43 25.17 -16.41
N SER A 38 41.12 24.10 -15.97
CA SER A 38 40.46 22.90 -15.41
C SER A 38 39.96 23.06 -13.98
N LYS A 39 40.43 24.07 -13.22
CA LYS A 39 39.96 24.28 -11.84
C LYS A 39 38.48 24.65 -11.80
N GLY A 40 37.99 25.54 -12.66
CA GLY A 40 36.55 25.86 -12.71
C GLY A 40 35.68 24.65 -13.09
N TYR A 41 36.16 23.83 -14.02
CA TYR A 41 35.44 22.66 -14.54
C TYR A 41 35.38 21.50 -13.53
N LEU A 42 36.50 21.23 -12.83
CA LEU A 42 36.57 20.14 -11.86
C LEU A 42 35.66 20.39 -10.64
N TYR A 43 35.53 21.65 -10.20
CA TYR A 43 34.63 22.01 -9.11
C TYR A 43 33.16 22.01 -9.56
N ALA A 44 32.86 22.40 -10.80
CA ALA A 44 31.51 22.30 -11.36
C ALA A 44 31.05 20.84 -11.53
N GLU A 45 31.92 19.95 -11.98
CA GLU A 45 31.64 18.50 -12.05
C GLU A 45 31.51 17.88 -10.65
N ALA A 46 32.36 18.26 -9.69
CA ALA A 46 32.26 17.78 -8.31
C ALA A 46 30.97 18.27 -7.62
N LEU A 47 30.54 19.52 -7.86
CA LEU A 47 29.29 20.06 -7.34
C LEU A 47 28.08 19.40 -8.04
N GLY A 48 28.11 19.25 -9.35
CA GLY A 48 27.04 18.57 -10.10
C GLY A 48 26.89 17.10 -9.67
N GLY A 49 28.00 16.38 -9.55
CA GLY A 49 28.01 14.99 -9.09
C GLY A 49 27.52 14.84 -7.64
N THR A 50 27.93 15.72 -6.73
CA THR A 50 27.45 15.69 -5.34
C THR A 50 25.95 16.02 -5.23
N ILE A 51 25.43 16.97 -6.01
CA ILE A 51 24.00 17.28 -6.06
C ILE A 51 23.19 16.09 -6.57
N ILE A 52 23.64 15.44 -7.65
CA ILE A 52 22.96 14.25 -8.21
C ILE A 52 22.93 13.12 -7.17
N ILE A 53 24.05 12.86 -6.49
CA ILE A 53 24.13 11.83 -5.44
C ILE A 53 23.21 12.19 -4.27
N ALA A 54 23.19 13.45 -3.83
CA ALA A 54 22.33 13.90 -2.74
C ALA A 54 20.83 13.72 -3.08
N ILE A 55 20.42 14.14 -4.29
CA ILE A 55 19.04 13.97 -4.76
C ILE A 55 18.67 12.48 -4.85
N PHE A 56 19.60 11.66 -5.33
CA PHE A 56 19.37 10.23 -5.48
C PHE A 56 19.20 9.53 -4.11
N ILE A 57 20.05 9.85 -3.13
CA ILE A 57 19.92 9.33 -1.76
C ILE A 57 18.59 9.76 -1.15
N LEU A 58 18.23 11.04 -1.26
CA LEU A 58 16.95 11.55 -0.77
C LEU A 58 15.77 10.82 -1.41
N THR A 59 15.83 10.59 -2.72
CA THR A 59 14.79 9.87 -3.48
C THR A 59 14.65 8.43 -2.98
N ILE A 60 15.76 7.71 -2.81
CA ILE A 60 15.75 6.35 -2.26
C ILE A 60 15.18 6.33 -0.83
N THR A 61 15.58 7.28 0.02
CA THR A 61 15.06 7.39 1.38
C THR A 61 13.55 7.57 1.40
N VAL A 62 13.02 8.45 0.54
CA VAL A 62 11.56 8.65 0.41
C VAL A 62 10.89 7.36 -0.07
N MET A 63 11.41 6.70 -1.12
CA MET A 63 10.84 5.45 -1.63
C MET A 63 10.79 4.36 -0.55
N ILE A 64 11.88 4.14 0.18
CA ILE A 64 11.94 3.17 1.28
C ILE A 64 10.94 3.53 2.39
N GLY A 65 10.89 4.82 2.76
CA GLY A 65 9.93 5.32 3.75
C GLY A 65 8.48 5.01 3.36
N THR A 66 8.11 5.33 2.13
CA THR A 66 6.76 5.04 1.61
C THR A 66 6.46 3.55 1.55
N ALA A 67 7.42 2.71 1.15
CA ALA A 67 7.25 1.27 1.08
C ALA A 67 7.04 0.65 2.47
N ILE A 68 7.74 1.15 3.51
CA ILE A 68 7.55 0.71 4.89
C ILE A 68 6.15 1.06 5.40
N LEU A 69 5.68 2.28 5.11
CA LEU A 69 4.35 2.72 5.52
C LEU A 69 3.25 1.91 4.82
N GLN A 70 3.37 1.71 3.51
CA GLN A 70 2.43 0.86 2.75
C GLN A 70 2.45 -0.58 3.24
N TRP A 71 3.62 -1.14 3.54
CA TRP A 71 3.73 -2.50 4.08
C TRP A 71 3.06 -2.65 5.45
N ARG A 72 3.23 -1.68 6.34
CA ARG A 72 2.56 -1.68 7.66
C ARG A 72 1.04 -1.61 7.50
N SER A 73 0.55 -0.72 6.65
CA SER A 73 -0.88 -0.59 6.35
C SER A 73 -1.46 -1.86 5.74
N ALA A 74 -0.78 -2.47 4.75
CA ALA A 74 -1.20 -3.73 4.15
C ALA A 74 -1.24 -4.87 5.18
N LYS A 75 -0.28 -4.92 6.11
CA LYS A 75 -0.24 -5.92 7.18
C LYS A 75 -1.41 -5.76 8.15
N GLN A 76 -1.80 -4.54 8.48
CA GLN A 76 -2.98 -4.25 9.30
C GLN A 76 -4.26 -4.68 8.58
N ALA A 77 -4.41 -4.32 7.30
CA ALA A 77 -5.56 -4.72 6.48
C ALA A 77 -5.68 -6.25 6.39
N GLN A 78 -4.57 -6.97 6.18
CA GLN A 78 -4.58 -8.43 6.04
C GLN A 78 -5.24 -9.16 7.22
N VAL A 79 -5.15 -8.63 8.44
CA VAL A 79 -5.73 -9.24 9.64
C VAL A 79 -7.26 -9.24 9.60
N ILE A 80 -7.86 -8.14 9.14
CA ILE A 80 -9.31 -7.93 9.19
C ILE A 80 -10.02 -8.28 7.87
N VAL A 81 -9.29 -8.33 6.75
CA VAL A 81 -9.86 -8.59 5.41
C VAL A 81 -10.69 -9.88 5.38
N GLN A 82 -10.18 -10.97 5.95
CA GLN A 82 -10.92 -12.24 5.97
C GLN A 82 -12.22 -12.13 6.77
N VAL A 83 -12.16 -11.48 7.95
CA VAL A 83 -13.32 -11.30 8.82
C VAL A 83 -14.37 -10.39 8.16
N ALA A 84 -13.93 -9.34 7.47
CA ALA A 84 -14.79 -8.44 6.72
C ALA A 84 -15.48 -9.15 5.54
N ILE A 85 -14.75 -10.00 4.81
CA ILE A 85 -15.33 -10.83 3.73
C ILE A 85 -16.36 -11.80 4.31
N THR A 86 -16.03 -12.51 5.39
CA THR A 86 -16.98 -13.40 6.07
C THR A 86 -18.24 -12.65 6.51
N ALA A 87 -18.10 -11.47 7.13
CA ALA A 87 -19.23 -10.64 7.55
C ALA A 87 -20.11 -10.20 6.37
N MET A 88 -19.52 -10.00 5.19
CA MET A 88 -20.22 -9.63 3.97
C MET A 88 -20.96 -10.83 3.37
N GLU A 89 -20.30 -11.97 3.22
CA GLU A 89 -20.89 -13.18 2.63
C GLU A 89 -22.01 -13.75 3.52
N GLU A 90 -21.75 -13.89 4.82
CA GLU A 90 -22.78 -14.33 5.79
C GLU A 90 -23.92 -13.32 5.88
N GLY A 91 -23.60 -12.02 5.89
CA GLY A 91 -24.60 -10.95 5.92
C GLY A 91 -25.52 -11.01 4.70
N LYS A 92 -24.96 -11.21 3.50
CA LYS A 92 -25.73 -11.38 2.26
C LYS A 92 -26.61 -12.62 2.31
N TYR A 93 -26.05 -13.77 2.69
CA TYR A 93 -26.81 -15.02 2.78
C TYR A 93 -27.96 -14.94 3.79
N ASN A 94 -27.69 -14.44 4.99
CA ASN A 94 -28.70 -14.31 6.05
C ASN A 94 -29.80 -13.33 5.66
N TYR A 95 -29.44 -12.22 5.01
CA TYR A 95 -30.44 -11.24 4.57
C TYR A 95 -31.34 -11.80 3.47
N GLN A 96 -30.79 -12.59 2.55
CA GLN A 96 -31.58 -13.25 1.50
C GLN A 96 -32.53 -14.33 2.05
N ARG A 97 -32.12 -15.08 3.09
CA ARG A 97 -32.92 -16.16 3.66
C ARG A 97 -33.90 -15.73 4.76
N PHE A 98 -33.48 -14.83 5.64
CA PHE A 98 -34.21 -14.47 6.86
C PHE A 98 -34.60 -12.99 6.93
N GLY A 99 -34.18 -12.16 5.96
CA GLY A 99 -34.43 -10.72 5.97
C GLY A 99 -33.61 -9.94 7.00
N GLN A 100 -32.62 -10.57 7.64
CA GLN A 100 -31.78 -9.98 8.69
C GLN A 100 -30.31 -10.31 8.44
N LEU A 101 -29.39 -9.43 8.84
CA LEU A 101 -27.95 -9.57 8.57
C LEU A 101 -27.24 -10.60 9.49
N GLY A 102 -27.89 -11.03 10.57
CA GLY A 102 -27.29 -11.87 11.61
C GLY A 102 -26.30 -11.11 12.49
N GLU A 103 -25.53 -11.85 13.29
CA GLU A 103 -24.49 -11.28 14.15
C GLU A 103 -23.28 -10.81 13.33
N LEU A 104 -22.55 -9.84 13.87
CA LEU A 104 -21.31 -9.36 13.26
C LEU A 104 -20.14 -10.13 13.87
N PRO A 105 -19.21 -10.67 13.06
CA PRO A 105 -18.02 -11.35 13.58
C PRO A 105 -17.22 -10.44 14.52
N LEU A 106 -16.83 -10.99 15.66
CA LEU A 106 -16.03 -10.27 16.65
C LEU A 106 -14.59 -10.10 16.15
N VAL A 107 -14.08 -8.87 16.26
CA VAL A 107 -12.68 -8.54 16.01
C VAL A 107 -12.05 -8.06 17.32
N GLN A 108 -10.76 -8.38 17.52
CA GLN A 108 -10.04 -7.94 18.71
C GLN A 108 -9.65 -6.46 18.58
N GLU A 109 -9.70 -5.72 19.68
CA GLU A 109 -9.17 -4.35 19.72
C GLU A 109 -7.69 -4.34 19.26
N PRO A 110 -7.25 -3.32 18.52
CA PRO A 110 -7.94 -2.07 18.18
C PRO A 110 -8.79 -2.12 16.90
N TYR A 111 -9.02 -3.31 16.34
CA TYR A 111 -9.82 -3.44 15.12
C TYR A 111 -11.31 -3.28 15.43
N LYS A 112 -12.04 -2.64 14.52
CA LYS A 112 -13.50 -2.53 14.58
C LYS A 112 -14.07 -2.85 13.22
N LEU A 113 -15.20 -3.55 13.20
CA LEU A 113 -15.94 -3.85 11.98
C LEU A 113 -17.32 -3.21 12.11
N VAL A 114 -17.80 -2.59 11.03
CA VAL A 114 -19.13 -2.00 10.95
C VAL A 114 -19.80 -2.54 9.71
N ARG A 115 -21.04 -2.99 9.84
CA ARG A 115 -21.85 -3.48 8.72
C ARG A 115 -23.14 -2.70 8.66
N VAL A 116 -23.46 -2.16 7.48
CA VAL A 116 -24.64 -1.33 7.24
C VAL A 116 -25.37 -1.81 6.00
N ILE A 117 -26.69 -1.72 6.00
CA ILE A 117 -27.50 -1.96 4.81
C ILE A 117 -28.27 -0.70 4.43
N ASN A 118 -28.01 -0.23 3.21
CA ASN A 118 -28.59 0.97 2.65
C ASN A 118 -29.53 0.60 1.50
N SER A 119 -30.48 1.48 1.18
CA SER A 119 -31.30 1.34 -0.03
C SER A 119 -30.79 2.31 -1.06
N LYS A 120 -30.38 1.82 -2.23
CA LYS A 120 -29.82 2.63 -3.31
C LYS A 120 -30.66 2.48 -4.56
N GLN A 121 -30.86 3.58 -5.29
CA GLN A 121 -31.51 3.56 -6.58
C GLN A 121 -30.47 3.32 -7.66
N VAL A 122 -30.59 2.21 -8.39
CA VAL A 122 -29.68 1.83 -9.47
C VAL A 122 -30.51 1.55 -10.73
N HIS A 123 -30.28 2.31 -11.80
CA HIS A 123 -30.93 2.12 -13.11
C HIS A 123 -32.45 1.86 -13.03
N ASN A 124 -33.18 2.67 -12.23
CA ASN A 124 -34.63 2.57 -11.97
C ASN A 124 -35.13 1.42 -11.05
N MET A 125 -34.25 0.72 -10.33
CA MET A 125 -34.62 -0.23 -9.29
C MET A 125 -34.07 0.19 -7.93
N ILE A 126 -34.86 0.00 -6.87
CA ILE A 126 -34.37 0.14 -5.49
C ILE A 126 -33.73 -1.19 -5.10
N VAL A 127 -32.41 -1.18 -4.94
CA VAL A 127 -31.63 -2.34 -4.50
C VAL A 127 -31.12 -2.10 -3.09
N LYS A 128 -30.92 -3.19 -2.33
CA LYS A 128 -30.25 -3.11 -1.04
C LYS A 128 -28.74 -3.21 -1.25
N GLU A 129 -28.00 -2.25 -0.72
CA GLU A 129 -26.54 -2.22 -0.72
C GLU A 129 -26.06 -2.61 0.67
N LEU A 130 -25.25 -3.66 0.75
CA LEU A 130 -24.59 -4.12 1.96
C LEU A 130 -23.17 -3.57 1.96
N GLU A 131 -22.86 -2.79 3.00
CA GLU A 131 -21.55 -2.21 3.21
C GLU A 131 -20.91 -2.84 4.46
N VAL A 132 -19.63 -3.21 4.33
CA VAL A 132 -18.80 -3.67 5.44
C VAL A 132 -17.55 -2.80 5.46
N THR A 133 -17.38 -2.04 6.54
CA THR A 133 -16.23 -1.16 6.74
C THR A 133 -15.40 -1.67 7.91
N GLY A 134 -14.10 -1.85 7.67
CA GLY A 134 -13.13 -2.23 8.69
C GLY A 134 -12.27 -1.05 9.09
N TYR A 135 -12.11 -0.87 10.39
CA TYR A 135 -11.33 0.17 11.01
C TYR A 135 -10.19 -0.42 11.82
N TYR A 136 -9.07 0.31 11.86
CA TYR A 136 -8.01 0.15 12.85
C TYR A 136 -7.98 1.42 13.69
N ASP A 137 -8.19 1.30 15.00
CA ASP A 137 -8.51 2.41 15.90
C ASP A 137 -9.78 3.17 15.44
N ASN A 138 -9.59 4.26 14.71
CA ASN A 138 -10.62 5.11 14.11
C ASN A 138 -10.34 5.44 12.63
N GLN A 139 -9.32 4.82 12.02
CA GLN A 139 -9.01 5.00 10.62
C GLN A 139 -9.63 3.87 9.80
N GLU A 140 -10.37 4.23 8.76
CA GLU A 140 -10.86 3.28 7.78
C GLU A 140 -9.67 2.65 7.04
N ILE A 141 -9.60 1.32 7.05
CA ILE A 141 -8.55 0.55 6.39
C ILE A 141 -9.07 -0.34 5.27
N LEU A 142 -10.37 -0.63 5.26
CA LEU A 142 -11.05 -1.36 4.19
C LEU A 142 -12.52 -0.99 4.13
N HIS A 143 -13.07 -0.98 2.92
CA HIS A 143 -14.48 -0.80 2.66
C HIS A 143 -14.90 -1.74 1.53
N PHE A 144 -15.86 -2.60 1.82
CA PHE A 144 -16.47 -3.49 0.84
C PHE A 144 -17.95 -3.14 0.71
N SER A 145 -18.41 -3.04 -0.53
CA SER A 145 -19.81 -2.80 -0.86
C SER A 145 -20.29 -3.88 -1.83
N THR A 146 -21.46 -4.45 -1.58
CA THR A 146 -22.08 -5.41 -2.50
C THR A 146 -23.58 -5.17 -2.58
N TYR A 147 -24.17 -5.46 -3.74
CA TYR A 147 -25.61 -5.36 -3.93
C TYR A 147 -26.27 -6.70 -3.59
N ILE A 148 -27.33 -6.63 -2.79
CA ILE A 148 -28.22 -7.76 -2.56
C ILE A 148 -29.33 -7.67 -3.60
N TRP A 149 -29.23 -8.51 -4.63
CA TRP A 149 -30.29 -8.62 -5.62
C TRP A 149 -31.49 -9.38 -5.01
N PRO A 150 -32.72 -8.87 -5.18
CA PRO A 150 -33.92 -9.64 -4.89
C PRO A 150 -34.12 -10.69 -6.00
N GLY A 151 -33.30 -11.74 -6.01
CA GLY A 151 -33.40 -12.85 -6.97
C GLY A 151 -33.86 -14.12 -6.25
N LEU A 152 -34.96 -14.71 -6.74
CA LEU A 152 -35.64 -15.95 -6.29
C LEU A 152 -35.49 -16.21 -4.79
N LEU A 153 -36.36 -15.58 -3.99
CA LEU A 153 -36.75 -16.16 -2.71
C LEU A 153 -37.00 -17.66 -2.96
N PRO A 154 -36.40 -18.59 -2.19
CA PRO A 154 -36.86 -19.97 -2.25
C PRO A 154 -38.37 -19.89 -2.02
N ASN A 155 -39.14 -20.49 -2.93
CA ASN A 155 -40.58 -20.52 -2.84
C ASN A 155 -40.95 -20.78 -1.37
N LYS A 156 -41.74 -19.89 -0.80
CA LYS A 156 -42.64 -20.27 0.28
C LYS A 156 -43.67 -21.24 -0.33
N GLU A 157 -43.22 -22.41 -0.74
CA GLU A 157 -44.01 -23.64 -0.81
C GLU A 157 -43.71 -24.33 0.52
N GLU A 158 -44.65 -24.77 1.34
CA GLU A 158 -46.11 -24.73 1.42
C GLU A 158 -46.31 -25.31 2.84
N GLU A 159 -47.03 -24.61 3.74
CA GLU A 159 -47.59 -25.26 4.94
C GLU A 159 -48.81 -26.08 4.54
#